data_AF-A0A2V7QUV2-F1
#
_entry.id   AF-A0A2V7QUV2-F1
#
_cell.length_a   1.000
_cell.length_b   1.000
_cell.length_c   1.000
_cell.angle_alpha   90.00
_cell.angle_beta   90.00
_cell.angle_gamma   90.00
#
_symmetry.space_group_name_H-M   'P 1'
#
loop_
_entity.id
_entity.type
_entity.pdbx_description
1 polymer ?
#
loop_
_entity_poly.entity_id
_entity_poly.type
_entity_poly.pdbx_seq_one_letter_code
_entity_poly.pdbx_strand_id
1 'polypeptide(L)'
;MQERLVVDNRVFLLGLDALYRRAMKHNEGFELLRCAREVAWTLHVQPADVPVEGYYAEDERLTEYFRLLRALQEEPASRVAAVERLPAYQRLYEVTSSPLYGRPRDEDKLLPVGHDALSRALQELAPRWTIPTLTRAAEQAARAMDDYSLVGLAARTQDPVVLAALRESVVLYAQVMMLGMALEEPPIVEWCVDAELASQANRFIGAFQALFPQGRRLPDATAENATTYWGAWDEKAIVGRCVRVGYDDTRNPVMHYHWGINQSQGPLEVEEFWAPEIWTTARYRQERAYQTPVQNARLEGLDGLHDLNL
;
A
#
# COMPACT_ATOMS: atom_id res chain seq x y z
N MET A 1 -27.70 -24.30 8.60
CA MET A 1 -27.27 -24.12 7.20
C MET A 1 -25.90 -23.50 7.30
N GLN A 2 -24.85 -24.21 6.87
CA GLN A 2 -23.48 -23.67 6.94
C GLN A 2 -23.40 -22.41 6.06
N GLU A 3 -22.73 -21.38 6.56
CA GLU A 3 -22.48 -20.16 5.79
C GLU A 3 -21.42 -20.44 4.72
N ARG A 4 -21.72 -20.05 3.47
CA ARG A 4 -20.84 -20.27 2.32
C ARG A 4 -20.08 -18.98 2.04
N LEU A 5 -18.81 -18.97 2.40
CA LEU A 5 -17.94 -17.81 2.32
C LEU A 5 -17.13 -17.89 1.03
N VAL A 6 -17.05 -16.80 0.26
CA VAL A 6 -16.50 -16.83 -1.11
C VAL A 6 -15.23 -15.99 -1.19
N VAL A 7 -14.11 -16.64 -1.49
CA VAL A 7 -12.85 -15.97 -1.82
C VAL A 7 -12.85 -15.64 -3.31
N ASP A 8 -13.36 -14.45 -3.64
CA ASP A 8 -13.24 -13.84 -4.96
C ASP A 8 -11.88 -13.12 -5.13
N ASN A 9 -11.67 -12.47 -6.29
CA ASN A 9 -10.46 -11.70 -6.57
C ASN A 9 -10.16 -10.60 -5.54
N ARG A 10 -11.19 -9.92 -5.01
CA ARG A 10 -11.06 -8.81 -4.05
C ARG A 10 -10.65 -9.36 -2.68
N VAL A 11 -11.41 -10.33 -2.15
CA VAL A 11 -11.10 -11.00 -0.87
C VAL A 11 -9.71 -11.65 -0.94
N PHE A 12 -9.38 -12.32 -2.04
CA PHE A 12 -8.07 -12.95 -2.25
C PHE A 12 -6.92 -11.94 -2.20
N LEU A 13 -6.96 -10.87 -3.01
CA LEU A 13 -5.85 -9.92 -3.06
C LEU A 13 -5.70 -9.15 -1.74
N LEU A 14 -6.80 -8.82 -1.06
CA LEU A 14 -6.78 -8.16 0.25
C LEU A 14 -6.33 -9.12 1.38
N GLY A 15 -6.57 -10.43 1.24
CA GLY A 15 -6.02 -11.46 2.12
C GLY A 15 -4.52 -11.70 1.87
N LEU A 16 -4.09 -11.78 0.61
CA LEU A 16 -2.69 -11.89 0.20
C LEU A 16 -1.89 -10.70 0.71
N ASP A 17 -2.45 -9.50 0.56
CA ASP A 17 -1.96 -8.26 1.14
C ASP A 17 -1.77 -8.34 2.65
N ALA A 18 -2.82 -8.76 3.36
CA ALA A 18 -2.83 -8.91 4.81
C ALA A 18 -1.86 -10.00 5.32
N LEU A 19 -1.36 -10.89 4.46
CA LEU A 19 -0.29 -11.85 4.75
C LEU A 19 1.11 -11.32 4.37
N TYR A 20 1.25 -10.71 3.18
CA TYR A 20 2.51 -10.17 2.66
C TYR A 20 3.16 -9.20 3.64
N ARG A 21 2.41 -8.23 4.15
CA ARG A 21 3.01 -7.14 4.94
C ARG A 21 3.31 -7.58 6.37
N ARG A 22 2.61 -8.61 6.89
CA ARG A 22 2.96 -9.32 8.14
C ARG A 22 4.31 -10.02 8.01
N ALA A 23 4.71 -10.41 6.80
CA ALA A 23 6.05 -10.92 6.50
C ALA A 23 7.07 -9.78 6.30
N MET A 24 6.77 -8.81 5.43
CA MET A 24 7.68 -7.69 5.12
C MET A 24 8.10 -6.89 6.35
N LYS A 25 7.16 -6.53 7.24
CA LYS A 25 7.47 -5.85 8.51
C LYS A 25 8.61 -6.49 9.30
N HIS A 26 8.71 -7.83 9.29
CA HIS A 26 9.78 -8.53 9.97
C HIS A 26 11.11 -8.42 9.22
N ASN A 27 11.08 -8.55 7.90
CA ASN A 27 12.28 -8.40 7.06
C ASN A 27 12.82 -6.96 7.15
N GLU A 28 11.95 -5.96 7.10
CA GLU A 28 12.31 -4.53 7.13
C GLU A 28 12.79 -4.08 8.50
N GLY A 29 12.00 -4.29 9.57
CA GLY A 29 12.33 -3.85 10.93
C GLY A 29 13.51 -4.58 11.58
N PHE A 30 14.16 -5.53 10.89
CA PHE A 30 15.29 -6.32 11.38
C PHE A 30 16.41 -6.45 10.34
N GLU A 31 16.19 -7.17 9.24
CA GLU A 31 17.22 -7.47 8.24
C GLU A 31 17.60 -6.22 7.44
N LEU A 32 16.62 -5.58 6.81
CA LEU A 32 16.85 -4.47 5.88
C LEU A 32 17.14 -3.16 6.61
N LEU A 33 16.59 -2.94 7.82
CA LEU A 33 17.01 -1.83 8.69
C LEU A 33 18.49 -1.94 9.08
N ARG A 34 19.00 -3.14 9.37
CA ARG A 34 20.43 -3.33 9.63
C ARG A 34 21.27 -2.92 8.41
N CYS A 35 20.86 -3.34 7.21
CA CYS A 35 21.53 -2.98 5.97
C CYS A 35 21.43 -1.46 5.67
N ALA A 36 20.25 -0.85 5.85
CA ALA A 36 20.03 0.59 5.65
C ALA A 36 20.90 1.43 6.59
N ARG A 37 20.97 1.06 7.87
CA ARG A 37 21.88 1.69 8.86
C ARG A 37 23.35 1.56 8.46
N GLU A 38 23.77 0.38 8.01
CA GLU A 38 25.16 0.10 7.60
C GLU A 38 25.58 0.96 6.40
N VAL A 39 24.76 1.02 5.36
CA VAL A 39 25.01 1.84 4.15
C VAL A 39 24.91 3.34 4.45
N ALA A 40 23.89 3.78 5.19
CA ALA A 40 23.74 5.18 5.56
C ALA A 40 24.90 5.66 6.46
N TRP A 41 25.39 4.83 7.38
CA TRP A 41 26.57 5.13 8.20
C TRP A 41 27.82 5.33 7.34
N THR A 42 28.11 4.41 6.41
CA THR A 42 29.26 4.51 5.48
C THR A 42 29.18 5.74 4.57
N LEU A 43 27.97 6.16 4.18
CA LEU A 43 27.75 7.35 3.37
C LEU A 43 27.50 8.63 4.20
N HIS A 44 27.51 8.55 5.53
CA HIS A 44 27.16 9.63 6.47
C HIS A 44 25.78 10.28 6.22
N VAL A 45 24.85 9.51 5.64
CA VAL A 45 23.48 9.91 5.29
C VAL A 45 22.61 9.97 6.54
N GLN A 46 21.83 11.04 6.67
CA GLN A 46 20.84 11.18 7.74
C GLN A 46 19.47 10.65 7.28
N PRO A 47 18.61 10.15 8.19
CA PRO A 47 17.24 9.79 7.84
C PRO A 47 16.48 10.99 7.27
N ALA A 48 15.69 10.77 6.21
CA ALA A 48 14.93 11.84 5.56
C ALA A 48 13.82 12.40 6.48
N ASP A 49 13.75 13.73 6.59
CA ASP A 49 12.64 14.42 7.27
C ASP A 49 11.44 14.55 6.33
N VAL A 50 10.71 13.44 6.20
CA VAL A 50 9.50 13.32 5.38
C VAL A 50 8.34 12.75 6.20
N PRO A 51 7.07 13.06 5.83
CA PRO A 51 5.90 12.41 6.41
C PRO A 51 6.01 10.89 6.28
N VAL A 52 5.81 10.19 7.40
CA VAL A 52 5.83 8.74 7.42
C VAL A 52 4.48 8.24 6.91
N GLU A 53 4.46 7.82 5.65
CA GLU A 53 3.28 7.19 5.05
C GLU A 53 3.04 5.83 5.76
N GLY A 54 1.76 5.51 5.98
CA GLY A 54 1.24 4.60 7.03
C GLY A 54 2.14 3.53 7.70
N TYR A 55 2.52 2.39 7.10
CA TYR A 55 3.00 1.20 7.86
C TYR A 55 4.32 1.35 8.56
N TYR A 56 5.08 2.35 8.15
CA TYR A 56 6.29 2.71 8.85
C TYR A 56 5.99 3.46 10.16
N ALA A 57 4.80 4.05 10.34
CA ALA A 57 4.41 4.83 11.51
C ALA A 57 3.89 4.01 12.72
N GLU A 58 3.77 2.68 12.64
CA GLU A 58 3.23 1.83 13.74
C GLU A 58 4.33 1.22 14.62
N ASP A 59 5.59 1.25 14.18
CA ASP A 59 6.76 0.79 14.94
C ASP A 59 7.98 1.67 14.60
N GLU A 60 8.76 2.05 15.61
CA GLU A 60 9.89 2.98 15.48
C GLU A 60 10.96 2.50 14.49
N ARG A 61 11.18 1.18 14.40
CA ARG A 61 12.16 0.55 13.49
C ARG A 61 11.70 0.62 12.04
N LEU A 62 10.39 0.50 11.82
CA LEU A 62 9.79 0.67 10.51
C LEU A 62 9.89 2.15 10.09
N THR A 63 9.61 3.10 11.00
CA THR A 63 9.77 4.55 10.77
C THR A 63 11.22 4.87 10.38
N GLU A 64 12.18 4.33 11.13
CA GLU A 64 13.61 4.54 10.87
C GLU A 64 14.03 3.94 9.52
N TYR A 65 13.61 2.70 9.23
CA TYR A 65 13.90 2.04 7.95
C TYR A 65 13.37 2.85 6.76
N PHE A 66 12.13 3.33 6.81
CA PHE A 66 11.56 4.17 5.77
C PHE A 66 12.35 5.46 5.56
N ARG A 67 12.65 6.19 6.64
CA ARG A 67 13.39 7.45 6.54
C ARG A 67 14.83 7.25 6.03
N LEU A 68 15.50 6.17 6.43
CA LEU A 68 16.82 5.79 5.90
C LEU A 68 16.75 5.37 4.43
N LEU A 69 15.80 4.51 4.05
CA LEU A 69 15.65 4.05 2.67
C LEU A 69 15.28 5.21 1.74
N ARG A 70 14.40 6.12 2.16
CA ARG A 70 14.06 7.34 1.40
C ARG A 70 15.27 8.24 1.19
N ALA A 71 16.10 8.44 2.23
CA ALA A 71 17.34 9.20 2.07
C ALA A 71 18.31 8.50 1.08
N LEU A 72 18.51 7.19 1.23
CA LEU A 72 19.37 6.39 0.34
C LEU A 72 18.85 6.29 -1.11
N GLN A 73 17.55 6.40 -1.35
CA GLN A 73 16.97 6.49 -2.70
C GLN A 73 17.19 7.87 -3.34
N GLU A 74 17.38 8.94 -2.56
CA GLU A 74 17.67 10.26 -3.10
C GLU A 74 19.15 10.50 -3.43
N GLU A 75 20.06 9.75 -2.80
CA GLU A 75 21.50 9.80 -3.08
C GLU A 75 21.84 9.45 -4.54
N PRO A 76 22.81 10.14 -5.18
CA PRO A 76 23.14 9.91 -6.59
C PRO A 76 24.01 8.65 -6.80
N ALA A 77 23.90 8.04 -7.98
CA ALA A 77 24.64 6.85 -8.41
C ALA A 77 26.18 7.02 -8.35
N SER A 78 26.68 8.26 -8.38
CA SER A 78 28.11 8.57 -8.18
C SER A 78 28.66 8.10 -6.83
N ARG A 79 27.79 7.80 -5.85
CA ARG A 79 28.17 7.27 -4.52
C ARG A 79 28.29 5.75 -4.47
N VAL A 80 27.84 5.01 -5.49
CA VAL A 80 27.86 3.53 -5.53
C VAL A 80 29.26 2.97 -5.26
N ALA A 81 30.31 3.57 -5.82
CA ALA A 81 31.70 3.11 -5.65
C ALA A 81 32.21 3.11 -4.19
N ALA A 82 31.57 3.87 -3.29
CA ALA A 82 31.90 3.85 -1.86
C ALA A 82 31.26 2.67 -1.10
N VAL A 83 30.24 2.01 -1.68
CA VAL A 83 29.44 0.97 -1.02
C VAL A 83 29.24 -0.31 -1.84
N GLU A 84 29.70 -0.38 -3.10
CA GLU A 84 29.56 -1.52 -4.03
C GLU A 84 29.97 -2.88 -3.41
N ARG A 85 30.88 -2.86 -2.43
CA ARG A 85 31.47 -4.05 -1.77
C ARG A 85 30.83 -4.38 -0.42
N LEU A 86 29.91 -3.55 0.08
CA LEU A 86 29.18 -3.84 1.31
C LEU A 86 28.08 -4.87 0.99
N PRO A 87 28.03 -6.03 1.68
CA PRO A 87 26.92 -6.96 1.56
C PRO A 87 25.57 -6.30 1.89
N ALA A 88 25.56 -5.32 2.79
CA ALA A 88 24.39 -4.50 3.08
C ALA A 88 23.87 -3.70 1.87
N TYR A 89 24.75 -3.07 1.10
CA TYR A 89 24.36 -2.34 -0.12
C TYR A 89 23.85 -3.32 -1.18
N GLN A 90 24.59 -4.40 -1.42
CA GLN A 90 24.22 -5.44 -2.39
C GLN A 90 22.82 -6.03 -2.08
N ARG A 91 22.51 -6.24 -0.80
CA ARG A 91 21.20 -6.72 -0.34
C ARG A 91 20.08 -5.69 -0.47
N LEU A 92 20.33 -4.41 -0.15
CA LEU A 92 19.35 -3.35 -0.42
C LEU A 92 19.07 -3.25 -1.91
N TYR A 93 20.12 -3.24 -2.74
CA TYR A 93 20.00 -3.18 -4.19
C TYR A 93 19.23 -4.37 -4.78
N GLU A 94 19.50 -5.60 -4.31
CA GLU A 94 18.74 -6.80 -4.69
C GLU A 94 17.25 -6.65 -4.38
N VAL A 95 16.90 -6.14 -3.20
CA VAL A 95 15.50 -5.94 -2.79
C VAL A 95 14.85 -4.81 -3.57
N THR A 96 15.48 -3.63 -3.70
CA THR A 96 14.89 -2.50 -4.44
C THR A 96 14.84 -2.71 -5.95
N SER A 97 15.71 -3.58 -6.50
CA SER A 97 15.64 -4.04 -7.90
C SER A 97 14.56 -5.10 -8.15
N SER A 98 13.90 -5.59 -7.11
CA SER A 98 13.03 -6.77 -7.23
C SER A 98 11.75 -6.49 -8.02
N PRO A 99 11.36 -7.36 -8.98
CA PRO A 99 10.12 -7.21 -9.74
C PRO A 99 8.83 -7.27 -8.89
N LEU A 100 8.94 -7.63 -7.60
CA LEU A 100 7.87 -7.50 -6.60
C LEU A 100 7.34 -6.07 -6.44
N TYR A 101 8.13 -5.07 -6.82
CA TYR A 101 7.81 -3.64 -6.71
C TYR A 101 7.54 -2.98 -8.08
N GLY A 102 7.33 -3.78 -9.13
CA GLY A 102 7.24 -3.31 -10.52
C GLY A 102 8.58 -3.39 -11.24
N ARG A 103 8.73 -2.70 -12.37
CA ARG A 103 10.01 -2.71 -13.11
C ARG A 103 11.00 -1.73 -12.46
N PRO A 104 12.21 -2.16 -12.06
CA PRO A 104 13.20 -1.24 -11.51
C PRO A 104 13.65 -0.23 -12.57
N ARG A 105 13.96 0.99 -12.14
CA ARG A 105 14.64 2.01 -12.95
C ARG A 105 15.81 2.61 -12.19
N ASP A 106 16.93 2.71 -12.89
CA ASP A 106 18.14 3.37 -12.42
C ASP A 106 18.07 4.85 -12.82
N GLU A 107 17.39 5.67 -12.01
CA GLU A 107 17.16 7.11 -12.29
C GLU A 107 18.37 7.98 -11.86
N ASP A 108 19.58 7.55 -12.22
CA ASP A 108 20.88 8.08 -11.74
C ASP A 108 21.00 8.13 -10.19
N LYS A 109 20.26 7.27 -9.49
CA LYS A 109 20.23 7.11 -8.03
C LYS A 109 21.12 5.96 -7.51
N LEU A 110 21.43 6.00 -6.22
CA LEU A 110 22.17 4.97 -5.48
C LEU A 110 21.40 3.64 -5.35
N LEU A 111 20.08 3.71 -5.20
CA LEU A 111 19.19 2.54 -5.17
C LEU A 111 18.07 2.75 -6.20
N PRO A 112 17.74 1.75 -7.04
CA PRO A 112 16.64 1.87 -7.99
C PRO A 112 15.29 1.99 -7.28
N VAL A 113 14.31 2.51 -8.03
CA VAL A 113 12.90 2.58 -7.62
C VAL A 113 12.07 1.65 -8.51
N GLY A 114 11.08 0.97 -7.91
CA GLY A 114 10.13 0.13 -8.65
C GLY A 114 9.03 0.97 -9.31
N HIS A 115 8.94 0.89 -10.64
CA HIS A 115 7.85 1.47 -11.42
C HIS A 115 6.84 0.37 -11.75
N ASP A 116 5.80 0.30 -10.93
CA ASP A 116 4.62 -0.53 -11.18
C ASP A 116 3.71 0.06 -12.26
N ALA A 117 2.70 -0.73 -12.63
CA ALA A 117 1.70 -0.38 -13.63
C ALA A 117 0.96 0.95 -13.35
N LEU A 118 0.69 1.28 -12.08
CA LEU A 118 0.05 2.56 -11.71
C LEU A 118 1.03 3.74 -11.87
N SER A 119 2.29 3.55 -11.47
CA SER A 119 3.37 4.53 -11.66
C SER A 119 3.57 4.85 -13.14
N ARG A 120 3.40 3.85 -14.03
CA ARG A 120 3.37 4.07 -15.48
C ARG A 120 2.13 4.83 -15.95
N ALA A 121 0.94 4.43 -15.50
CA ALA A 121 -0.32 5.10 -15.85
C ALA A 121 -0.32 6.60 -15.48
N LEU A 122 0.30 6.94 -14.33
CA LEU A 122 0.50 8.31 -13.90
C LEU A 122 1.39 9.11 -14.86
N GLN A 123 2.53 8.54 -15.28
CA GLN A 123 3.46 9.15 -16.24
C GLN A 123 2.79 9.36 -17.62
N GLU A 124 2.00 8.40 -18.10
CA GLU A 124 1.35 8.48 -19.43
C GLU A 124 0.11 9.41 -19.46
N LEU A 125 -0.52 9.68 -18.31
CA LEU A 125 -1.72 10.54 -18.20
C LEU A 125 -1.48 11.91 -17.52
N ALA A 126 -0.23 12.24 -17.15
CA ALA A 126 0.07 13.47 -16.42
C ALA A 126 -0.33 14.75 -17.18
N PRO A 127 -0.85 15.79 -16.49
CA PRO A 127 -1.29 15.86 -15.09
C PRO A 127 -2.81 15.57 -14.92
N ARG A 128 -3.46 14.94 -15.91
CA ARG A 128 -4.93 14.81 -15.99
C ARG A 128 -5.41 13.46 -15.50
N TRP A 129 -5.35 13.28 -14.18
CA TRP A 129 -5.73 12.05 -13.51
C TRP A 129 -7.18 12.05 -13.01
N THR A 130 -7.84 10.90 -13.15
CA THR A 130 -9.07 10.52 -12.45
C THR A 130 -9.02 9.02 -12.15
N ILE A 131 -9.81 8.53 -11.19
CA ILE A 131 -9.89 7.08 -10.87
C ILE A 131 -10.19 6.25 -12.13
N PRO A 132 -11.23 6.53 -12.94
CA PRO A 132 -11.57 5.68 -14.08
C PRO A 132 -10.53 5.68 -15.22
N THR A 133 -9.72 6.73 -15.36
CA THR A 133 -8.65 6.77 -16.38
C THR A 133 -7.41 6.06 -15.88
N LEU A 134 -6.99 6.30 -14.63
CA LEU A 134 -5.81 5.65 -14.04
C LEU A 134 -6.01 4.16 -13.86
N THR A 135 -7.14 3.69 -13.33
CA THR A 135 -7.39 2.26 -13.13
C THR A 135 -7.38 1.49 -14.46
N ARG A 136 -7.90 2.09 -15.55
CA ARG A 136 -7.84 1.48 -16.89
C ARG A 136 -6.43 1.48 -17.47
N ALA A 137 -5.71 2.59 -17.39
CA ALA A 137 -4.34 2.68 -17.89
C ALA A 137 -3.38 1.79 -17.09
N ALA A 138 -3.61 1.64 -15.79
CA ALA A 138 -2.85 0.72 -14.94
C ALA A 138 -3.11 -0.75 -15.32
N GLU A 139 -4.35 -1.15 -15.64
CA GLU A 139 -4.63 -2.51 -16.11
C GLU A 139 -3.91 -2.82 -17.44
N GLN A 140 -3.97 -1.88 -18.39
CA GLN A 140 -3.27 -1.98 -19.67
C GLN A 140 -1.75 -2.03 -19.48
N ALA A 141 -1.20 -1.17 -18.61
CA ALA A 141 0.21 -1.19 -18.24
C ALA A 141 0.61 -2.51 -17.57
N ALA A 142 -0.20 -3.07 -16.67
CA ALA A 142 0.10 -4.32 -15.97
C ALA A 142 0.19 -5.50 -16.95
N ARG A 143 -0.71 -5.58 -17.95
CA ARG A 143 -0.61 -6.58 -19.02
C ARG A 143 0.59 -6.32 -19.94
N ALA A 144 0.79 -5.09 -20.39
CA ALA A 144 1.88 -4.73 -21.32
C ALA A 144 3.29 -4.84 -20.69
N MET A 145 3.40 -4.71 -19.37
CA MET A 145 4.64 -4.87 -18.61
C MET A 145 4.87 -6.30 -18.14
N ASP A 146 3.87 -7.17 -18.24
CA ASP A 146 3.77 -8.44 -17.49
C ASP A 146 4.06 -8.23 -15.98
N ASP A 147 3.43 -7.19 -15.41
CA ASP A 147 3.58 -6.81 -14.02
C ASP A 147 2.84 -7.81 -13.12
N TYR A 148 3.57 -8.32 -12.13
CA TYR A 148 3.10 -9.23 -11.08
C TYR A 148 3.46 -8.72 -9.67
N SER A 149 3.85 -7.45 -9.52
CA SER A 149 3.83 -6.76 -8.23
C SER A 149 2.42 -6.73 -7.63
N LEU A 150 2.27 -6.45 -6.32
CA LEU A 150 0.92 -6.30 -5.73
C LEU A 150 0.08 -5.26 -6.47
N VAL A 151 0.67 -4.17 -6.94
CA VAL A 151 -0.02 -3.11 -7.69
C VAL A 151 -0.35 -3.59 -9.12
N GLY A 152 0.53 -4.38 -9.76
CA GLY A 152 0.23 -5.06 -11.03
C GLY A 152 -0.90 -6.08 -10.92
N LEU A 153 -0.96 -6.85 -9.84
CA LEU A 153 -2.06 -7.78 -9.54
C LEU A 153 -3.38 -7.03 -9.28
N ALA A 154 -3.34 -5.97 -8.48
CA ALA A 154 -4.50 -5.13 -8.20
C ALA A 154 -5.05 -4.47 -9.47
N ALA A 155 -4.18 -3.90 -10.30
CA ALA A 155 -4.57 -3.25 -11.55
C ALA A 155 -5.33 -4.19 -12.50
N ARG A 156 -4.94 -5.48 -12.58
CA ARG A 156 -5.63 -6.50 -13.41
C ARG A 156 -7.09 -6.74 -13.02
N THR A 157 -7.51 -6.41 -11.80
CA THR A 157 -8.92 -6.51 -11.37
C THR A 157 -9.79 -5.32 -11.79
N GLN A 158 -9.17 -4.22 -12.24
CA GLN A 158 -9.83 -2.93 -12.49
C GLN A 158 -10.63 -2.38 -11.27
N ASP A 159 -10.32 -2.83 -10.06
CA ASP A 159 -10.97 -2.43 -8.82
C ASP A 159 -10.19 -1.28 -8.13
N PRO A 160 -10.74 -0.05 -8.04
CA PRO A 160 -10.07 1.06 -7.39
C PRO A 160 -9.76 0.80 -5.91
N VAL A 161 -10.60 0.06 -5.19
CA VAL A 161 -10.40 -0.23 -3.75
C VAL A 161 -9.20 -1.13 -3.56
N VAL A 162 -9.08 -2.19 -4.36
CA VAL A 162 -7.93 -3.09 -4.30
C VAL A 162 -6.67 -2.38 -4.80
N LEU A 163 -6.76 -1.54 -5.83
CA LEU A 163 -5.62 -0.76 -6.34
C LEU A 163 -5.14 0.29 -5.33
N ALA A 164 -6.06 1.00 -4.66
CA ALA A 164 -5.75 1.91 -3.56
C ALA A 164 -5.16 1.14 -2.36
N ALA A 165 -5.76 0.02 -1.95
CA ALA A 165 -5.32 -0.77 -0.81
C ALA A 165 -3.93 -1.38 -1.03
N LEU A 166 -3.67 -2.00 -2.19
CA LEU A 166 -2.38 -2.66 -2.45
C LEU A 166 -1.25 -1.66 -2.76
N ARG A 167 -1.56 -0.46 -3.27
CA ARG A 167 -0.60 0.66 -3.34
C ARG A 167 -0.37 1.31 -1.97
N GLU A 168 -1.43 1.44 -1.15
CA GLU A 168 -1.32 1.78 0.29
C GLU A 168 -0.63 0.67 1.07
N SER A 169 -0.42 -0.52 0.53
CA SER A 169 0.13 -1.64 1.30
C SER A 169 1.63 -1.79 1.34
N VAL A 170 2.34 -0.83 0.76
CA VAL A 170 3.61 -0.44 1.33
C VAL A 170 3.41 0.15 2.77
N VAL A 171 2.16 0.45 3.20
CA VAL A 171 1.82 1.37 4.32
C VAL A 171 0.36 1.40 5.03
N LEU A 172 -0.39 0.41 5.62
CA LEU A 172 -0.64 0.12 7.11
C LEU A 172 -1.77 -0.89 7.59
N TYR A 173 -1.79 -1.28 8.90
CA TYR A 173 -2.52 -2.36 9.62
C TYR A 173 -3.31 -1.89 10.87
N ALA A 174 -3.89 -2.85 11.63
CA ALA A 174 -4.01 -2.88 13.10
C ALA A 174 -4.08 -4.35 13.59
N GLN A 175 -4.10 -4.61 14.92
CA GLN A 175 -4.22 -5.95 15.52
C GLN A 175 -5.42 -6.04 16.48
N VAL A 176 -6.24 -7.10 16.35
CA VAL A 176 -7.34 -7.42 17.28
C VAL A 176 -7.19 -8.86 17.78
N MET A 177 -7.23 -9.06 19.10
CA MET A 177 -7.42 -10.37 19.69
C MET A 177 -8.92 -10.64 19.89
N MET A 178 -9.46 -11.64 19.19
CA MET A 178 -10.76 -12.24 19.56
C MET A 178 -10.54 -13.28 20.65
N LEU A 179 -11.10 -13.04 21.84
CA LEU A 179 -11.02 -13.95 22.97
C LEU A 179 -12.22 -14.90 22.96
N GLY A 180 -11.98 -16.16 22.55
CA GLY A 180 -12.82 -17.33 22.86
C GLY A 180 -14.33 -17.23 22.58
N MET A 181 -14.72 -17.47 21.32
CA MET A 181 -16.02 -18.09 21.03
C MET A 181 -15.79 -19.48 20.42
N ALA A 182 -16.52 -20.47 20.91
CA ALA A 182 -16.54 -21.80 20.30
C ALA A 182 -17.43 -21.74 19.06
N LEU A 183 -16.81 -21.72 17.87
CA LEU A 183 -17.54 -21.85 16.61
C LEU A 183 -17.90 -23.32 16.38
N GLU A 184 -19.19 -23.55 16.20
CA GLU A 184 -19.71 -24.75 15.54
C GLU A 184 -19.13 -24.84 14.11
N GLU A 185 -19.07 -26.06 13.56
CA GLU A 185 -18.46 -26.48 12.27
C GLU A 185 -17.85 -25.38 11.35
N PRO A 186 -16.56 -25.48 10.97
CA PRO A 186 -15.91 -24.45 10.16
C PRO A 186 -16.65 -24.22 8.84
N PRO A 187 -16.91 -22.94 8.46
CA PRO A 187 -17.71 -22.61 7.28
C PRO A 187 -17.05 -23.11 6.00
N ILE A 188 -17.87 -23.44 4.99
CA ILE A 188 -17.36 -23.84 3.68
C ILE A 188 -16.87 -22.57 2.98
N VAL A 189 -15.55 -22.45 2.88
CA VAL A 189 -14.88 -21.40 2.10
C VAL A 189 -14.68 -21.89 0.67
N GLU A 190 -15.33 -21.23 -0.28
CA GLU A 190 -15.24 -21.50 -1.70
C GLU A 190 -14.18 -20.59 -2.37
N TRP A 191 -13.47 -21.13 -3.35
CA TRP A 191 -12.48 -20.41 -4.14
C TRP A 191 -13.04 -20.00 -5.50
N CYS A 192 -13.20 -18.70 -5.72
CA CYS A 192 -13.72 -18.09 -6.94
C CYS A 192 -12.75 -17.05 -7.54
N VAL A 193 -11.45 -17.23 -7.32
CA VAL A 193 -10.39 -16.37 -7.89
C VAL A 193 -10.10 -16.75 -9.33
N ASP A 194 -9.96 -15.77 -10.21
CA ASP A 194 -9.61 -15.97 -11.62
C ASP A 194 -8.29 -16.72 -11.78
N ALA A 195 -8.26 -17.71 -12.68
CA ALA A 195 -7.08 -18.54 -12.91
C ALA A 195 -5.86 -17.74 -13.44
N GLU A 196 -6.07 -16.66 -14.19
CA GLU A 196 -4.97 -15.75 -14.57
C GLU A 196 -4.42 -15.02 -13.34
N LEU A 197 -5.29 -14.49 -12.48
CA LEU A 197 -4.89 -13.74 -11.29
C LEU A 197 -4.16 -14.63 -10.28
N ALA A 198 -4.68 -15.84 -10.03
CA ALA A 198 -4.02 -16.83 -9.18
C ALA A 198 -2.65 -17.26 -9.74
N SER A 199 -2.53 -17.44 -11.07
CA SER A 199 -1.25 -17.74 -11.72
C SER A 199 -0.23 -16.61 -11.54
N GLN A 200 -0.65 -15.35 -11.77
CA GLN A 200 0.22 -14.18 -11.59
C GLN A 200 0.59 -13.97 -10.11
N ALA A 201 -0.34 -14.21 -9.18
CA ALA A 201 -0.06 -14.12 -7.75
C ALA A 201 0.92 -15.23 -7.27
N ASN A 202 0.85 -16.44 -7.84
CA ASN A 202 1.85 -17.47 -7.56
C ASN A 202 3.26 -17.08 -8.03
N ARG A 203 3.41 -16.25 -9.08
CA ARG A 203 4.71 -15.66 -9.46
C ARG A 203 5.21 -14.65 -8.42
N PHE A 204 4.32 -13.80 -7.91
CA PHE A 204 4.62 -12.88 -6.80
C PHE A 204 5.07 -13.65 -5.55
N ILE A 205 4.30 -14.66 -5.13
CA ILE A 205 4.59 -15.52 -3.98
C ILE A 205 5.93 -16.23 -4.16
N GLY A 206 6.20 -16.80 -5.34
CA GLY A 206 7.48 -17.45 -5.66
C GLY A 206 8.67 -16.49 -5.61
N ALA A 207 8.57 -15.30 -6.22
CA ALA A 207 9.61 -14.29 -6.17
C ALA A 207 9.85 -13.74 -4.75
N PHE A 208 8.80 -13.61 -3.94
CA PHE A 208 8.90 -13.21 -2.54
C PHE A 208 9.58 -14.27 -1.68
N GLN A 209 9.20 -15.55 -1.83
CA GLN A 209 9.85 -16.66 -1.14
C GLN A 209 11.33 -16.82 -1.57
N ALA A 210 11.67 -16.50 -2.82
CA ALA A 210 13.05 -16.50 -3.32
C ALA A 210 13.89 -15.35 -2.75
N LEU A 211 13.30 -14.15 -2.64
CA LEU A 211 13.99 -12.96 -2.09
C LEU A 211 14.18 -13.04 -0.57
N PHE A 212 13.27 -13.71 0.15
CA PHE A 212 13.32 -13.88 1.61
C PHE A 212 13.24 -15.37 2.01
N PRO A 213 14.25 -16.20 1.70
CA PRO A 213 14.18 -17.65 1.87
C PRO A 213 14.13 -18.11 3.34
N GLN A 214 14.50 -17.24 4.28
CA GLN A 214 14.41 -17.46 5.73
C GLN A 214 13.22 -16.71 6.37
N GLY A 215 12.46 -15.94 5.59
CA GLY A 215 11.33 -15.14 6.06
C GLY A 215 10.05 -15.96 6.27
N ARG A 216 8.97 -15.30 6.72
CA ARG A 216 7.64 -15.92 6.76
C ARG A 216 7.19 -16.22 5.32
N ARG A 217 6.90 -17.49 5.01
CA ARG A 217 6.30 -17.87 3.72
C ARG A 217 4.87 -17.37 3.61
N LEU A 218 4.49 -16.95 2.40
CA LEU A 218 3.09 -16.76 2.02
C LEU A 218 2.52 -18.10 1.53
N PRO A 219 1.24 -18.40 1.77
CA PRO A 219 0.57 -19.56 1.17
C PRO A 219 0.53 -19.41 -0.34
N ASP A 220 0.47 -20.52 -1.08
CA ASP A 220 0.28 -20.49 -2.53
C ASP A 220 -1.17 -20.07 -2.87
N ALA A 221 -1.38 -19.40 -4.01
CA ALA A 221 -2.70 -18.95 -4.45
C ALA A 221 -3.50 -20.13 -5.05
N THR A 222 -4.07 -20.95 -4.17
CA THR A 222 -4.82 -22.17 -4.47
C THR A 222 -6.05 -22.30 -3.57
N ALA A 223 -7.03 -23.09 -4.01
CA ALA A 223 -8.26 -23.36 -3.25
C ALA A 223 -8.00 -24.01 -1.88
N GLU A 224 -6.92 -24.78 -1.74
CA GLU A 224 -6.49 -25.38 -0.47
C GLU A 224 -6.17 -24.32 0.61
N ASN A 225 -5.74 -23.13 0.18
CA ASN A 225 -5.43 -22.00 1.04
C ASN A 225 -6.58 -20.99 1.17
N ALA A 226 -7.77 -21.25 0.61
CA ALA A 226 -8.89 -20.30 0.59
C ALA A 226 -9.25 -19.79 2.00
N THR A 227 -9.38 -20.68 2.99
CA THR A 227 -9.65 -20.31 4.38
C THR A 227 -8.56 -19.41 4.99
N THR A 228 -7.30 -19.57 4.58
CA THR A 228 -6.18 -18.73 5.03
C THR A 228 -6.27 -17.32 4.45
N TYR A 229 -6.70 -17.18 3.19
CA TYR A 229 -6.95 -15.88 2.57
C TYR A 229 -8.19 -15.19 3.15
N TRP A 230 -9.29 -15.93 3.30
CA TRP A 230 -10.51 -15.42 3.95
C TRP A 230 -10.23 -14.93 5.38
N GLY A 231 -9.54 -15.74 6.20
CA GLY A 231 -9.18 -15.37 7.58
C GLY A 231 -8.04 -14.33 7.70
N ALA A 232 -7.43 -13.91 6.59
CA ALA A 232 -6.49 -12.81 6.55
C ALA A 232 -7.14 -11.48 6.15
N TRP A 233 -8.19 -11.52 5.33
CA TRP A 233 -8.99 -10.36 4.94
C TRP A 233 -9.72 -9.74 6.15
N ASP A 234 -9.60 -8.42 6.30
CA ASP A 234 -10.34 -7.63 7.28
C ASP A 234 -10.74 -6.29 6.66
N GLU A 235 -12.03 -6.12 6.37
CA GLU A 235 -12.61 -4.91 5.80
C GLU A 235 -12.33 -3.66 6.67
N LYS A 236 -12.32 -3.82 8.00
CA LYS A 236 -12.11 -2.71 8.95
C LYS A 236 -10.66 -2.24 8.96
N ALA A 237 -9.71 -3.11 8.63
CA ALA A 237 -8.31 -2.74 8.41
C ALA A 237 -8.08 -2.01 7.06
N ILE A 238 -9.09 -1.95 6.19
CA ILE A 238 -9.02 -1.33 4.86
C ILE A 238 -9.72 0.04 4.84
N VAL A 239 -10.78 0.22 5.62
CA VAL A 239 -11.44 1.54 5.76
C VAL A 239 -10.46 2.59 6.30
N GLY A 240 -10.47 3.77 5.69
CA GLY A 240 -9.66 4.92 6.06
C GLY A 240 -8.19 4.84 5.65
N ARG A 241 -7.76 3.80 4.93
CA ARG A 241 -6.46 3.79 4.25
C ARG A 241 -6.40 4.96 3.25
N CYS A 242 -5.28 5.69 3.22
CA CYS A 242 -5.08 6.82 2.31
C CYS A 242 -3.64 6.83 1.78
N VAL A 243 -3.51 6.93 0.46
CA VAL A 243 -2.23 6.88 -0.25
C VAL A 243 -2.08 8.07 -1.19
N ARG A 244 -0.91 8.69 -1.17
CA ARG A 244 -0.49 9.65 -2.20
C ARG A 244 -0.17 8.88 -3.47
N VAL A 245 -0.99 9.09 -4.49
CA VAL A 245 -0.87 8.40 -5.78
C VAL A 245 0.13 9.13 -6.68
N GLY A 246 0.08 10.46 -6.74
CA GLY A 246 0.98 11.28 -7.57
C GLY A 246 1.07 12.74 -7.13
N TYR A 247 1.68 13.60 -7.95
CA TYR A 247 1.73 15.04 -7.72
C TYR A 247 1.86 15.85 -9.03
N ASP A 248 1.39 17.11 -8.99
CA ASP A 248 1.51 18.11 -10.04
C ASP A 248 2.38 19.26 -9.53
N ASP A 249 3.64 19.28 -9.98
CA ASP A 249 4.68 20.26 -9.64
C ASP A 249 4.68 21.48 -10.57
N THR A 250 3.81 21.52 -11.58
CA THR A 250 3.60 22.70 -12.43
C THR A 250 2.83 23.82 -11.70
N ARG A 251 2.37 23.55 -10.47
CA ARG A 251 1.63 24.47 -9.60
C ARG A 251 2.47 24.92 -8.41
N ASN A 252 2.12 26.08 -7.86
CA ASN A 252 2.67 26.59 -6.61
C ASN A 252 1.51 26.93 -5.64
N PRO A 253 1.39 26.25 -4.49
CA PRO A 253 2.17 25.09 -4.05
C PRO A 253 2.02 23.88 -4.99
N VAL A 254 2.96 22.94 -4.90
CA VAL A 254 2.87 21.62 -5.53
C VAL A 254 1.60 20.93 -5.03
N MET A 255 0.82 20.33 -5.92
CA MET A 255 -0.43 19.68 -5.54
C MET A 255 -0.26 18.16 -5.56
N HIS A 256 -0.47 17.52 -4.41
CA HIS A 256 -0.44 16.06 -4.27
C HIS A 256 -1.83 15.46 -4.50
N TYR A 257 -1.87 14.38 -5.29
CA TYR A 257 -3.08 13.63 -5.64
C TYR A 257 -3.18 12.37 -4.77
N HIS A 258 -4.32 12.19 -4.11
CA HIS A 258 -4.53 11.15 -3.10
C HIS A 258 -5.79 10.33 -3.39
N TRP A 259 -5.73 9.04 -3.06
CA TRP A 259 -6.87 8.14 -3.01
C TRP A 259 -7.08 7.68 -1.56
N GLY A 260 -8.30 7.88 -1.04
CA GLY A 260 -8.70 7.46 0.30
C GLY A 260 -9.85 6.46 0.24
N ILE A 261 -9.74 5.32 0.93
CA ILE A 261 -10.79 4.30 0.97
C ILE A 261 -11.80 4.67 2.04
N ASN A 262 -13.08 4.77 1.68
CA ASN A 262 -14.18 5.07 2.59
C ASN A 262 -15.26 3.98 2.56
N GLN A 263 -16.17 4.06 3.54
CA GLN A 263 -17.39 3.27 3.60
C GLN A 263 -18.51 4.16 4.13
N SER A 264 -19.20 4.87 3.24
CA SER A 264 -20.21 5.87 3.59
C SER A 264 -21.50 5.23 4.13
N GLN A 265 -22.21 4.47 3.30
CA GLN A 265 -23.39 3.65 3.65
C GLN A 265 -23.53 2.37 2.78
N GLY A 266 -22.46 1.92 2.14
CA GLY A 266 -22.52 0.85 1.13
C GLY A 266 -21.24 -0.01 1.05
N PRO A 267 -20.89 -0.54 -0.14
CA PRO A 267 -19.61 -1.22 -0.32
C PRO A 267 -18.43 -0.25 -0.12
N LEU A 268 -17.21 -0.78 0.01
CA LEU A 268 -16.01 0.04 -0.04
C LEU A 268 -15.92 0.82 -1.35
N GLU A 269 -15.62 2.11 -1.24
CA GLU A 269 -15.42 3.05 -2.36
C GLU A 269 -14.11 3.84 -2.16
N VAL A 270 -13.65 4.52 -3.21
CA VAL A 270 -12.44 5.36 -3.19
C VAL A 270 -12.80 6.81 -3.49
N GLU A 271 -12.46 7.70 -2.57
CA GLU A 271 -12.46 9.15 -2.78
C GLU A 271 -11.13 9.57 -3.42
N GLU A 272 -11.18 10.31 -4.52
CA GLU A 272 -10.01 11.02 -5.06
C GLU A 272 -10.02 12.50 -4.70
N PHE A 273 -8.88 13.03 -4.26
CA PHE A 273 -8.74 14.44 -3.93
C PHE A 273 -7.32 14.98 -4.16
N TRP A 274 -7.22 16.30 -4.30
CA TRP A 274 -5.95 17.03 -4.40
C TRP A 274 -5.74 17.89 -3.15
N ALA A 275 -4.52 17.90 -2.61
CA ALA A 275 -4.13 18.71 -1.46
C ALA A 275 -2.68 19.23 -1.59
N PRO A 276 -2.32 20.38 -1.00
CA PRO A 276 -0.94 20.89 -1.04
C PRO A 276 -0.02 20.20 -0.01
N GLU A 277 -0.57 19.51 0.99
CA GLU A 277 0.19 18.62 1.88
C GLU A 277 -0.02 17.15 1.54
N ILE A 278 0.88 16.28 2.01
CA ILE A 278 0.74 14.82 1.91
C ILE A 278 -0.26 14.32 2.97
N TRP A 279 -1.28 13.58 2.57
CA TRP A 279 -2.29 12.99 3.45
C TRP A 279 -1.98 11.53 3.77
N THR A 280 -1.69 11.25 5.05
CA THR A 280 -1.45 9.90 5.56
C THR A 280 -2.77 9.20 5.94
N THR A 281 -2.76 7.86 5.96
CA THR A 281 -3.85 7.03 6.55
C THR A 281 -4.30 7.50 7.94
N ALA A 282 -3.39 7.98 8.79
CA ALA A 282 -3.76 8.52 10.10
C ALA A 282 -4.57 9.83 9.99
N ARG A 283 -4.12 10.78 9.16
CA ARG A 283 -4.81 12.06 8.91
C ARG A 283 -6.19 11.83 8.27
N TYR A 284 -6.25 11.01 7.23
CA TYR A 284 -7.50 10.69 6.54
C TYR A 284 -8.53 9.98 7.44
N ARG A 285 -8.09 9.09 8.34
CA ARG A 285 -8.96 8.49 9.36
C ARG A 285 -9.58 9.52 10.30
N GLN A 286 -8.79 10.50 10.75
CA GLN A 286 -9.26 11.55 11.66
C GLN A 286 -10.18 12.55 10.96
N GLU A 287 -9.82 13.02 9.76
CA GLU A 287 -10.51 14.14 9.10
C GLU A 287 -11.66 13.70 8.18
N ARG A 288 -11.67 12.47 7.64
CA ARG A 288 -12.60 12.06 6.56
C ARG A 288 -13.26 10.70 6.75
N ALA A 289 -12.50 9.64 7.00
CA ALA A 289 -12.98 8.26 6.85
C ALA A 289 -14.16 7.87 7.77
N TYR A 290 -14.31 8.54 8.91
CA TYR A 290 -15.37 8.30 9.89
C TYR A 290 -16.38 9.46 9.98
N GLN A 291 -16.49 10.31 8.95
CA GLN A 291 -17.57 11.30 8.86
C GLN A 291 -18.92 10.63 8.53
N THR A 292 -19.47 9.91 9.50
CA THR A 292 -20.90 9.64 9.61
C THR A 292 -21.66 10.96 9.48
N PRO A 293 -22.79 11.04 8.76
CA PRO A 293 -23.56 12.29 8.64
C PRO A 293 -24.11 12.74 10.00
N VAL A 294 -23.40 13.65 10.66
CA VAL A 294 -23.85 14.32 11.88
C VAL A 294 -24.97 15.27 11.50
N GLN A 295 -26.21 14.78 11.57
CA GLN A 295 -27.38 15.65 11.65
C GLN A 295 -27.17 16.61 12.83
N ASN A 296 -27.24 17.92 12.56
CA ASN A 296 -27.03 19.02 13.52
C ASN A 296 -25.56 19.33 13.87
N ALA A 297 -24.72 19.59 12.87
CA ALA A 297 -23.80 20.73 12.98
C ALA A 297 -24.59 22.03 12.76
N ARG A 298 -25.21 22.57 13.83
CA ARG A 298 -25.74 23.95 13.79
C ARG A 298 -24.57 24.92 13.62
N LEU A 299 -24.75 25.96 12.81
CA LEU A 299 -23.83 27.09 12.77
C LEU A 299 -23.98 27.90 14.06
N GLU A 300 -23.08 27.70 15.02
CA GLU A 300 -22.96 28.61 16.17
C GLU A 300 -22.55 30.00 15.64
N GLY A 301 -23.44 30.99 15.81
CA GLY A 301 -23.15 32.39 15.47
C GLY A 301 -24.27 33.20 14.80
N LEU A 302 -25.43 32.63 14.45
CA LEU A 302 -26.50 33.38 13.75
C LEU A 302 -27.91 33.35 14.37
N ASP A 303 -28.17 32.58 15.44
CA ASP A 303 -29.40 32.71 16.23
C ASP A 303 -29.19 33.78 17.33
N GLY A 304 -29.37 35.07 16.99
CA GLY A 304 -28.96 36.15 17.91
C GLY A 304 -29.46 37.57 17.64
N LEU A 305 -30.51 37.79 16.84
CA LEU A 305 -31.17 39.10 16.69
C LEU A 305 -32.62 38.93 16.20
N HIS A 306 -33.54 39.70 16.81
CA HIS A 306 -35.01 39.60 16.66
C HIS A 306 -35.58 38.27 17.22
N ASP A 307 -36.48 38.25 18.20
CA ASP A 307 -37.51 39.24 18.55
C ASP A 307 -37.43 39.79 19.99
N LEU A 308 -37.60 41.11 20.09
CA LEU A 308 -38.21 41.76 21.26
C LEU A 308 -39.43 42.53 20.75
N ASN A 309 -40.61 42.21 21.31
CA ASN A 309 -41.86 42.87 20.94
C ASN A 309 -41.88 44.33 21.39
N LEU A 310 -42.02 45.27 20.44
CA LEU A 310 -42.79 46.52 20.57
C LEU A 310 -42.97 47.21 19.20
#